data_AF-R7GVI9-F1
#
_entry.id   AF-R7GVI9-F1
#
_cell.length_a   1.000
_cell.length_b   1.000
_cell.length_c   1.000
_cell.angle_alpha   90.00
_cell.angle_beta   90.00
_cell.angle_gamma   90.00
#
_symmetry.space_group_name_H-M   'P 1'
#
loop_
_entity.id
_entity.type
_entity.pdbx_description
1 polymer ?
#
loop_
_entity_poly.entity_id
_entity_poly.type
_entity_poly.pdbx_seq_one_letter_code
_entity_poly.pdbx_strand_id
1 'polypeptide(L)'
;MKIKEVIEALERFAPLPLQESWDNAGLQVGLTETEVSGALLCLDVTERIVDEAAQKGCNLIVSHHPLIFRKLSRLTGEDYVQRCVMKALAQGIVILSLHTNMDNAKGGVNYKIAEKMGLTDVRFMSAKQMDGVEYGSGVVGSFAEPLAADDFVIMLKRVFGVECVQANELLRRPIRTVAICGGSGSFLLDDAANAGIDAFVTGEMHYHEYFGREQQIQIAVIGHYQSEQFTSEIFREIIENSCEGVKCFIADTCTNPIMYF
;
A
#
# COMPACT_ATOMS: atom_id res chain seq x y z
N MET A 1 -3.24 20.67 17.77
CA MET A 1 -3.88 20.13 16.54
C MET A 1 -4.77 18.97 16.93
N LYS A 2 -5.98 18.90 16.37
CA LYS A 2 -6.93 17.81 16.57
C LYS A 2 -6.66 16.67 15.59
N ILE A 3 -7.06 15.46 15.96
CA ILE A 3 -6.94 14.28 15.08
C ILE A 3 -7.64 14.50 13.74
N LYS A 4 -8.82 15.15 13.73
CA LYS A 4 -9.54 15.45 12.48
C LYS A 4 -8.70 16.25 11.48
N GLU A 5 -7.84 17.17 11.94
CA GLU A 5 -7.02 18.00 11.05
C GLU A 5 -5.92 17.16 10.38
N VAL A 6 -5.42 16.12 11.07
CA VAL A 6 -4.48 15.14 10.51
C VAL A 6 -5.16 14.24 9.48
N ILE A 7 -6.37 13.77 9.78
CA ILE A 7 -7.19 12.98 8.84
C ILE A 7 -7.47 13.79 7.58
N GLU A 8 -7.91 15.04 7.71
CA GLU A 8 -8.17 15.93 6.58
C GLU A 8 -6.92 16.16 5.71
N ALA A 9 -5.73 16.22 6.31
CA ALA A 9 -4.48 16.33 5.53
C ALA A 9 -4.21 15.08 4.69
N LEU A 10 -4.40 13.90 5.26
CA LEU A 10 -4.25 12.63 4.57
C LEU A 10 -5.32 12.45 3.48
N GLU A 11 -6.56 12.80 3.75
CA GLU A 11 -7.66 12.72 2.78
C GLU A 11 -7.57 13.80 1.68
N ARG A 12 -6.90 14.95 1.93
CA ARG A 12 -6.57 15.89 0.85
C ARG A 12 -5.57 15.29 -0.14
N PHE A 13 -4.64 14.47 0.34
CA PHE A 13 -3.68 13.78 -0.52
C PHE A 13 -4.33 12.62 -1.27
N ALA A 14 -5.08 11.77 -0.57
CA ALA A 14 -5.80 10.63 -1.13
C ALA A 14 -7.29 10.70 -0.77
N PRO A 15 -8.10 11.48 -1.52
CA PRO A 15 -9.53 11.63 -1.26
C PRO A 15 -10.26 10.30 -1.19
N LEU A 16 -11.16 10.14 -0.20
CA LEU A 16 -11.95 8.93 -0.04
C LEU A 16 -12.73 8.48 -1.29
N PRO A 17 -13.27 9.38 -2.15
CA PRO A 17 -13.97 8.93 -3.35
C PRO A 17 -13.06 8.29 -4.41
N LEU A 18 -11.73 8.28 -4.22
CA LEU A 18 -10.80 7.52 -5.07
C LEU A 18 -10.76 6.02 -4.76
N GLN A 19 -11.39 5.59 -3.66
CA GLN A 19 -11.43 4.17 -3.29
C GLN A 19 -12.33 3.37 -4.24
N GLU A 20 -12.05 2.08 -4.37
CA GLU A 20 -12.90 1.16 -5.11
C GLU A 20 -14.25 0.96 -4.41
N SER A 21 -15.29 0.61 -5.18
CA SER A 21 -16.67 0.56 -4.66
C SER A 21 -16.93 -0.49 -3.56
N TRP A 22 -16.03 -1.46 -3.44
CA TRP A 22 -16.07 -2.53 -2.43
C TRP A 22 -15.21 -2.21 -1.20
N ASP A 23 -14.43 -1.13 -1.23
CA ASP A 23 -13.48 -0.77 -0.19
C ASP A 23 -14.16 -0.16 1.04
N ASN A 24 -13.42 -0.08 2.15
CA ASN A 24 -13.82 0.58 3.38
C ASN A 24 -12.70 1.48 3.94
N ALA A 25 -12.14 2.35 3.11
CA ALA A 25 -11.17 3.36 3.53
C ALA A 25 -11.85 4.49 4.31
N GLY A 26 -11.09 5.15 5.19
CA GLY A 26 -11.53 6.24 6.05
C GLY A 26 -11.47 5.90 7.54
N LEU A 27 -12.05 6.77 8.37
CA LEU A 27 -12.08 6.61 9.82
C LEU A 27 -12.79 5.31 10.22
N GLN A 28 -12.07 4.40 10.88
CA GLN A 28 -12.59 3.10 11.30
C GLN A 28 -13.09 3.10 12.74
N VAL A 29 -12.35 3.73 13.65
CA VAL A 29 -12.58 3.66 15.10
C VAL A 29 -12.21 4.99 15.76
N GLY A 30 -13.01 5.44 16.74
CA GLY A 30 -12.64 6.50 17.67
C GLY A 30 -13.25 7.87 17.38
N LEU A 31 -12.92 8.85 18.23
CA LEU A 31 -13.40 10.23 18.17
C LEU A 31 -12.26 11.17 17.77
N THR A 32 -12.52 12.10 16.86
CA THR A 32 -11.46 12.88 16.17
C THR A 32 -11.32 14.32 16.66
N GLU A 33 -12.17 14.76 17.58
CA GLU A 33 -12.13 16.12 18.15
C GLU A 33 -11.08 16.30 19.26
N THR A 34 -10.41 15.21 19.66
CA THR A 34 -9.32 15.21 20.65
C THR A 34 -8.01 15.70 20.02
N GLU A 35 -7.12 16.24 20.86
CA GLU A 35 -5.77 16.62 20.43
C GLU A 35 -4.95 15.37 20.07
N VAL A 36 -4.18 15.45 18.99
CA VAL A 36 -3.27 14.36 18.60
C VAL A 36 -2.02 14.38 19.49
N SER A 37 -1.73 13.25 20.15
CA SER A 37 -0.50 13.07 20.95
C SER A 37 0.64 12.45 20.13
N GLY A 38 0.29 11.68 19.11
CA GLY A 38 1.19 11.07 18.14
C GLY A 38 0.45 10.09 17.23
N ALA A 39 1.03 9.83 16.06
CA ALA A 39 0.52 8.90 15.06
C ALA A 39 1.46 7.70 14.89
N LEU A 40 0.92 6.49 15.00
CA LEU A 40 1.59 5.25 14.61
C LEU A 40 1.16 4.88 13.19
N LEU A 41 2.14 4.65 12.31
CA LEU A 41 1.97 4.40 10.88
C LEU A 41 2.29 2.93 10.59
N CYS A 42 1.39 2.23 9.91
CA CYS A 42 1.53 0.79 9.67
C CYS A 42 0.81 0.36 8.37
N LEU A 43 1.03 -0.89 7.97
CA LEU A 43 0.20 -1.54 6.95
C LEU A 43 -1.07 -2.10 7.57
N ASP A 44 -0.92 -3.03 8.49
CA ASP A 44 -2.03 -3.75 9.12
C ASP A 44 -2.20 -3.33 10.58
N VAL A 45 -3.45 -3.36 11.05
CA VAL A 45 -3.74 -3.20 12.48
C VAL A 45 -3.96 -4.57 13.12
N THR A 46 -3.11 -4.89 14.09
CA THR A 46 -3.23 -6.07 14.96
C THR A 46 -3.26 -5.64 16.42
N GLU A 47 -3.57 -6.57 17.36
CA GLU A 47 -3.57 -6.22 18.78
C GLU A 47 -2.21 -5.73 19.27
N ARG A 48 -1.13 -6.20 18.64
CA ARG A 48 0.25 -5.77 18.92
C ARG A 48 0.53 -4.35 18.42
N ILE A 49 -0.05 -3.96 17.28
CA ILE A 49 0.05 -2.59 16.76
C ILE A 49 -0.69 -1.62 17.68
N VAL A 50 -1.85 -2.01 18.20
CA VAL A 50 -2.59 -1.20 19.19
C VAL A 50 -1.77 -1.06 20.48
N ASP A 51 -1.14 -2.14 20.97
CA ASP A 51 -0.21 -2.06 22.12
C ASP A 51 0.97 -1.13 21.85
N GLU A 52 1.58 -1.23 20.67
CA GLU A 52 2.73 -0.42 20.30
C GLU A 52 2.36 1.07 20.24
N ALA A 53 1.19 1.41 19.69
CA ALA A 53 0.69 2.78 19.65
C ALA A 53 0.53 3.34 21.08
N ALA A 54 -0.09 2.57 21.98
CA ALA A 54 -0.24 2.96 23.37
C ALA A 54 1.12 3.14 24.08
N GLN A 55 2.06 2.21 23.87
CA GLN A 55 3.40 2.28 24.45
C GLN A 55 4.19 3.50 23.98
N LYS A 56 4.02 3.90 22.71
CA LYS A 56 4.64 5.11 22.12
C LYS A 56 3.87 6.39 22.45
N GLY A 57 2.75 6.30 23.17
CA GLY A 57 1.91 7.45 23.53
C GLY A 57 1.13 8.03 22.36
N CYS A 58 0.93 7.25 21.29
CA CYS A 58 0.12 7.61 20.13
C CYS A 58 -1.36 7.38 20.42
N ASN A 59 -2.19 8.36 20.07
CA ASN A 59 -3.65 8.24 20.10
C ASN A 59 -4.28 8.19 18.69
N LEU A 60 -3.45 8.06 17.66
CA LEU A 60 -3.84 7.85 16.28
C LEU A 60 -3.02 6.70 15.68
N ILE A 61 -3.70 5.76 15.03
CA ILE A 61 -3.11 4.77 14.13
C ILE A 61 -3.58 5.12 12.71
N VAL A 62 -2.62 5.22 11.78
CA VAL A 62 -2.88 5.33 10.34
C VAL A 62 -2.39 4.04 9.70
N SER A 63 -3.32 3.27 9.15
CA SER A 63 -3.03 2.00 8.47
C SER A 63 -3.28 2.10 6.97
N HIS A 64 -2.65 1.22 6.19
CA HIS A 64 -3.03 1.02 4.80
C HIS A 64 -4.28 0.14 4.71
N HIS A 65 -4.21 -1.06 5.27
CA HIS A 65 -5.30 -2.02 5.22
C HIS A 65 -6.40 -1.67 6.23
N PRO A 66 -7.69 -1.68 5.80
CA PRO A 66 -8.81 -1.45 6.70
C PRO A 66 -8.91 -2.54 7.75
N LEU A 67 -8.85 -2.15 9.04
CA LEU A 67 -9.10 -3.09 10.14
C LEU A 67 -10.53 -3.65 10.04
N ILE A 68 -11.52 -2.79 9.81
CA ILE A 68 -12.92 -3.19 9.64
C ILE A 68 -13.20 -3.31 8.15
N PHE A 69 -12.77 -4.38 7.51
CA PHE A 69 -13.06 -4.57 6.07
C PHE A 69 -14.51 -5.01 5.80
N ARG A 70 -15.12 -5.72 6.74
CA ARG A 70 -16.54 -6.14 6.68
C ARG A 70 -17.31 -5.58 7.86
N LYS A 71 -18.58 -5.26 7.64
CA LYS A 71 -19.48 -4.73 8.68
C LYS A 71 -19.53 -5.67 9.89
N LEU A 72 -19.21 -5.15 11.06
CA LEU A 72 -19.33 -5.86 12.33
C LEU A 72 -20.79 -5.89 12.78
N SER A 73 -21.32 -7.07 13.05
CA SER A 73 -22.68 -7.26 13.58
C SER A 73 -22.72 -7.22 15.11
N ARG A 74 -21.59 -7.47 15.78
CA ARG A 74 -21.41 -7.47 17.24
C ARG A 74 -19.96 -7.14 17.60
N LEU A 75 -19.74 -6.75 18.85
CA LEU A 75 -18.42 -6.52 19.46
C LEU A 75 -18.32 -7.30 20.76
N THR A 76 -17.83 -8.54 20.68
CA THR A 76 -17.68 -9.45 21.83
C THR A 76 -16.24 -9.99 21.97
N GLY A 77 -15.32 -9.51 21.14
CA GLY A 77 -13.92 -9.97 21.11
C GLY A 77 -13.72 -11.35 20.46
N GLU A 78 -14.69 -11.79 19.66
CA GLU A 78 -14.72 -13.12 19.02
C GLU A 78 -13.53 -13.34 18.07
N ASP A 79 -13.20 -12.31 17.29
CA ASP A 79 -12.09 -12.31 16.33
C ASP A 79 -11.10 -11.18 16.64
N TYR A 80 -9.96 -11.18 15.93
CA TYR A 80 -8.91 -10.19 16.14
C TYR A 80 -9.35 -8.77 15.79
N VAL A 81 -10.24 -8.59 14.82
CA VAL A 81 -10.76 -7.29 14.41
C VAL A 81 -11.54 -6.67 15.57
N GLN A 82 -12.48 -7.42 16.13
CA GLN A 82 -13.27 -6.98 17.29
C GLN A 82 -12.38 -6.68 18.49
N ARG A 83 -11.37 -7.52 18.76
CA ARG A 83 -10.41 -7.27 19.86
C ARG A 83 -9.59 -6.00 19.64
N CYS A 84 -9.13 -5.73 18.42
CA CYS A 84 -8.44 -4.49 18.08
C CYS A 84 -9.34 -3.27 18.29
N VAL A 85 -10.58 -3.31 17.79
CA VAL A 85 -11.56 -2.23 17.97
C VAL A 85 -11.82 -1.95 19.45
N MET A 86 -12.14 -3.00 20.23
CA MET A 86 -12.42 -2.86 21.67
C MET A 86 -11.21 -2.29 22.43
N LYS A 87 -10.01 -2.74 22.07
CA LYS A 87 -8.76 -2.30 22.70
C LYS A 87 -8.43 -0.85 22.36
N ALA A 88 -8.56 -0.46 21.09
CA ALA A 88 -8.34 0.91 20.65
C ALA A 88 -9.32 1.87 21.35
N LEU A 89 -10.61 1.52 21.43
CA LEU A 89 -11.61 2.30 22.16
C LEU A 89 -11.28 2.43 23.66
N ALA A 90 -10.90 1.33 24.31
CA ALA A 90 -10.54 1.33 25.73
C ALA A 90 -9.30 2.20 26.03
N GLN A 91 -8.42 2.37 25.07
CA GLN A 91 -7.19 3.16 25.18
C GLN A 91 -7.33 4.58 24.58
N GLY A 92 -8.51 4.93 24.04
CA GLY A 92 -8.73 6.23 23.40
C GLY A 92 -7.92 6.44 22.11
N ILE A 93 -7.59 5.35 21.40
CA ILE A 93 -6.83 5.37 20.15
C ILE A 93 -7.79 5.40 18.96
N VAL A 94 -7.57 6.35 18.06
CA VAL A 94 -8.28 6.48 16.79
C VAL A 94 -7.60 5.61 15.73
N ILE A 95 -8.38 4.96 14.88
CA ILE A 95 -7.86 4.19 13.74
C ILE A 95 -8.42 4.77 12.44
N LEU A 96 -7.52 5.23 11.58
CA LEU A 96 -7.77 5.64 10.20
C LEU A 96 -7.13 4.61 9.26
N SER A 97 -7.83 4.24 8.19
CA SER A 97 -7.26 3.38 7.15
C SER A 97 -7.33 4.07 5.78
N LEU A 98 -6.25 4.08 5.03
CA LEU A 98 -6.15 4.64 3.68
C LEU A 98 -5.68 3.52 2.73
N HIS A 99 -6.63 2.91 2.04
CA HIS A 99 -6.44 1.67 1.30
C HIS A 99 -6.41 1.96 -0.21
N THR A 100 -7.43 1.55 -0.98
CA THR A 100 -7.41 1.72 -2.43
C THR A 100 -7.43 3.18 -2.88
N ASN A 101 -7.95 4.11 -2.05
CA ASN A 101 -7.80 5.54 -2.32
C ASN A 101 -6.33 5.98 -2.32
N MET A 102 -5.49 5.39 -1.46
CA MET A 102 -4.05 5.64 -1.43
C MET A 102 -3.34 4.93 -2.59
N ASP A 103 -3.80 3.75 -3.01
CA ASP A 103 -3.26 3.06 -4.19
C ASP A 103 -3.52 3.82 -5.48
N ASN A 104 -4.71 4.42 -5.56
CA ASN A 104 -5.22 5.12 -6.74
C ASN A 104 -4.78 6.60 -6.80
N ALA A 105 -4.16 7.14 -5.74
CA ALA A 105 -3.72 8.53 -5.67
C ALA A 105 -2.37 8.76 -6.37
N LYS A 106 -2.21 9.94 -6.96
CA LYS A 106 -0.92 10.36 -7.53
C LYS A 106 0.09 10.58 -6.41
N GLY A 107 1.24 9.93 -6.49
CA GLY A 107 2.22 9.90 -5.40
C GLY A 107 1.91 8.87 -4.29
N GLY A 108 0.81 8.11 -4.43
CA GLY A 108 0.42 7.06 -3.50
C GLY A 108 1.26 5.78 -3.63
N VAL A 109 0.70 4.65 -3.19
CA VAL A 109 1.45 3.38 -3.00
C VAL A 109 2.19 2.97 -4.27
N ASN A 110 1.49 2.90 -5.41
CA ASN A 110 2.07 2.48 -6.68
C ASN A 110 3.20 3.41 -7.17
N TYR A 111 3.07 4.71 -6.94
CA TYR A 111 4.14 5.67 -7.23
C TYR A 111 5.34 5.48 -6.30
N LYS A 112 5.12 5.18 -5.01
CA LYS A 112 6.19 4.91 -4.05
C LYS A 112 6.96 3.64 -4.43
N ILE A 113 6.28 2.59 -4.90
CA ILE A 113 6.93 1.39 -5.42
C ILE A 113 7.81 1.74 -6.63
N ALA A 114 7.29 2.54 -7.57
CA ALA A 114 8.05 3.00 -8.74
C ALA A 114 9.28 3.84 -8.36
N GLU A 115 9.14 4.73 -7.36
CA GLU A 115 10.24 5.51 -6.79
C GLU A 115 11.33 4.60 -6.21
N LYS A 116 10.96 3.59 -5.42
CA LYS A 116 11.90 2.64 -4.80
C LYS A 116 12.64 1.80 -5.83
N MET A 117 12.01 1.51 -6.96
CA MET A 117 12.64 0.85 -8.10
C MET A 117 13.52 1.80 -8.93
N GLY A 118 13.42 3.12 -8.75
CA GLY A 118 14.16 4.10 -9.53
C GLY A 118 13.59 4.34 -10.94
N LEU A 119 12.28 4.13 -11.12
CA LEU A 119 11.61 4.40 -12.39
C LEU A 119 11.37 5.91 -12.59
N THR A 120 11.46 6.35 -13.85
CA THR A 120 11.09 7.69 -14.30
C THR A 120 9.83 7.66 -15.15
N ASP A 121 9.31 8.85 -15.48
CA ASP A 121 8.14 9.03 -16.36
C ASP A 121 6.90 8.26 -15.87
N VAL A 122 6.74 8.20 -14.55
CA VAL A 122 5.70 7.43 -13.89
C VAL A 122 4.33 8.08 -14.10
N ARG A 123 3.38 7.28 -14.59
CA ARG A 123 1.98 7.67 -14.81
C ARG A 123 1.06 6.50 -14.51
N PHE A 124 -0.23 6.76 -14.31
CA PHE A 124 -1.21 5.69 -14.11
C PHE A 124 -1.26 4.76 -15.32
N MET A 125 -1.46 3.46 -15.06
CA MET A 125 -1.66 2.46 -16.11
C MET A 125 -2.99 2.71 -16.85
N SER A 126 -4.06 2.91 -16.07
CA SER A 126 -5.41 3.19 -16.56
C SER A 126 -5.97 4.43 -15.85
N ALA A 127 -5.56 5.61 -16.33
CA ALA A 127 -5.96 6.89 -15.73
C ALA A 127 -7.47 7.15 -15.88
N LYS A 128 -8.09 7.54 -14.76
CA LYS A 128 -9.46 8.03 -14.63
C LYS A 128 -9.42 9.48 -14.16
N GLN A 129 -10.54 10.18 -14.30
CA GLN A 129 -10.70 11.58 -13.88
C GLN A 129 -11.95 11.72 -13.02
N MET A 130 -11.83 12.45 -11.92
CA MET A 130 -12.96 12.82 -11.06
C MET A 130 -12.71 14.22 -10.52
N ASP A 131 -13.64 15.14 -10.79
CA ASP A 131 -13.55 16.55 -10.37
C ASP A 131 -12.20 17.23 -10.70
N GLY A 132 -11.60 16.86 -11.84
CA GLY A 132 -10.31 17.39 -12.31
C GLY A 132 -9.07 16.76 -11.64
N VAL A 133 -9.27 15.75 -10.79
CA VAL A 133 -8.20 14.94 -10.19
C VAL A 133 -8.02 13.66 -10.99
N GLU A 134 -6.79 13.42 -11.44
CA GLU A 134 -6.39 12.17 -12.08
C GLU A 134 -6.10 11.09 -11.02
N TYR A 135 -6.65 9.89 -11.22
CA TYR A 135 -6.46 8.75 -10.34
C TYR A 135 -6.51 7.45 -11.12
N GLY A 136 -6.04 6.35 -10.56
CA GLY A 136 -6.20 5.04 -11.20
C GLY A 136 -5.35 3.96 -10.57
N SER A 137 -5.75 2.71 -10.80
CA SER A 137 -5.04 1.55 -10.28
C SER A 137 -3.77 1.30 -11.07
N GLY A 138 -2.69 1.06 -10.34
CA GLY A 138 -1.38 0.76 -10.90
C GLY A 138 -0.75 1.94 -11.66
N VAL A 139 0.55 1.83 -11.86
CA VAL A 139 1.34 2.80 -12.62
C VAL A 139 2.21 2.09 -13.64
N VAL A 140 2.65 2.83 -14.65
CA VAL A 140 3.73 2.44 -15.54
C VAL A 140 4.85 3.47 -15.44
N GLY A 141 6.09 2.99 -15.39
CA GLY A 141 7.30 3.80 -15.41
C GLY A 141 8.38 3.16 -16.27
N SER A 142 9.49 3.86 -16.46
CA SER A 142 10.62 3.39 -17.27
C SER A 142 11.95 3.51 -16.54
N PHE A 143 12.83 2.54 -16.76
CA PHE A 143 14.24 2.71 -16.45
C PHE A 143 14.91 3.60 -17.51
N ALA A 144 15.82 4.47 -17.05
CA ALA A 144 16.68 5.25 -17.94
C ALA A 144 17.53 4.33 -18.82
N GLU A 145 18.20 3.36 -18.18
CA GLU A 145 18.95 2.28 -18.83
C GLU A 145 18.21 0.94 -18.63
N PRO A 146 17.85 0.21 -19.71
CA PRO A 146 17.17 -1.07 -19.59
C PRO A 146 18.00 -2.11 -18.82
N LEU A 147 17.34 -2.95 -18.04
CA LEU A 147 17.96 -4.03 -17.27
C LEU A 147 17.82 -5.36 -17.98
N ALA A 148 18.79 -6.26 -17.81
CA ALA A 148 18.56 -7.67 -18.13
C ALA A 148 17.50 -8.26 -17.16
N ALA A 149 16.78 -9.30 -17.60
CA ALA A 149 15.66 -9.83 -16.83
C ALA A 149 16.08 -10.44 -15.49
N ASP A 150 17.26 -11.06 -15.43
CA ASP A 150 17.88 -11.55 -14.20
C ASP A 150 18.30 -10.40 -13.27
N ASP A 151 18.95 -9.36 -13.79
CA ASP A 151 19.30 -8.16 -13.02
C ASP A 151 18.06 -7.46 -12.45
N PHE A 152 16.97 -7.42 -13.21
CA PHE A 152 15.68 -6.88 -12.76
C PHE A 152 15.12 -7.67 -11.56
N VAL A 153 15.12 -9.01 -11.63
CA VAL A 153 14.68 -9.87 -10.52
C VAL A 153 15.59 -9.69 -9.30
N ILE A 154 16.91 -9.60 -9.48
CA ILE A 154 17.87 -9.37 -8.40
C ILE A 154 17.64 -7.99 -7.74
N MET A 155 17.34 -6.96 -8.54
CA MET A 155 17.00 -5.63 -8.05
C MET A 155 15.74 -5.68 -7.17
N LEU A 156 14.67 -6.35 -7.62
CA LEU A 156 13.45 -6.50 -6.84
C LEU A 156 13.71 -7.18 -5.49
N LYS A 157 14.51 -8.26 -5.48
CA LYS A 157 14.95 -8.92 -4.24
C LYS A 157 15.59 -7.97 -3.25
N ARG A 158 16.54 -7.17 -3.74
CA ARG A 158 17.31 -6.24 -2.92
C ARG A 158 16.47 -5.06 -2.43
N VAL A 159 15.69 -4.44 -3.31
CA VAL A 159 14.93 -3.22 -3.01
C VAL A 159 13.80 -3.51 -2.03
N PHE A 160 13.08 -4.62 -2.21
CA PHE A 160 11.91 -4.96 -1.41
C PHE A 160 12.22 -5.96 -0.28
N GLY A 161 13.48 -6.40 -0.15
CA GLY A 161 13.87 -7.36 0.88
C GLY A 161 13.13 -8.70 0.77
N VAL A 162 12.89 -9.17 -0.46
CA VAL A 162 12.13 -10.40 -0.70
C VAL A 162 13.05 -11.61 -0.80
N GLU A 163 12.72 -12.67 -0.05
CA GLU A 163 13.47 -13.93 -0.01
C GLU A 163 13.51 -14.60 -1.39
N CYS A 164 12.37 -14.61 -2.07
CA CYS A 164 12.22 -15.06 -3.45
C CYS A 164 11.25 -14.17 -4.21
N VAL A 165 11.49 -14.04 -5.51
CA VAL A 165 10.53 -13.46 -6.46
C VAL A 165 9.94 -14.63 -7.24
N GLN A 166 8.62 -14.74 -7.28
CA GLN A 166 7.97 -15.69 -8.17
C GLN A 166 7.87 -15.04 -9.56
N ALA A 167 8.43 -15.69 -10.57
CA ALA A 167 8.51 -15.14 -11.91
C ALA A 167 8.21 -16.22 -12.97
N ASN A 168 7.75 -15.80 -14.15
CA ASN A 168 7.73 -16.66 -15.34
C ASN A 168 9.15 -16.83 -15.91
N GLU A 169 9.28 -17.58 -17.02
CA GLU A 169 10.55 -17.69 -17.75
C GLU A 169 11.11 -16.28 -18.03
N LEU A 170 12.39 -16.09 -17.70
CA LEU A 170 13.04 -14.80 -17.89
C LEU A 170 12.98 -14.35 -19.35
N LEU A 171 12.68 -13.08 -19.57
CA LEU A 171 12.74 -12.49 -20.89
C LEU A 171 14.15 -12.55 -21.46
N ARG A 172 14.24 -12.85 -22.76
CA ARG A 172 15.51 -12.84 -23.53
C ARG A 172 15.83 -11.48 -24.14
N ARG A 173 15.14 -10.43 -23.68
CA ARG A 173 15.32 -9.04 -24.08
C ARG A 173 15.38 -8.16 -22.82
N PRO A 174 15.99 -6.97 -22.89
CA PRO A 174 16.03 -6.06 -21.77
C PRO A 174 14.63 -5.55 -21.36
N ILE A 175 14.47 -5.27 -20.07
CA ILE A 175 13.29 -4.66 -19.46
C ILE A 175 13.55 -3.16 -19.34
N ARG A 176 12.72 -2.34 -20.00
CA ARG A 176 12.76 -0.89 -19.87
C ARG A 176 11.51 -0.35 -19.19
N THR A 177 10.35 -0.80 -19.63
CA THR A 177 9.05 -0.34 -19.13
C THR A 177 8.49 -1.33 -18.13
N VAL A 178 7.97 -0.82 -17.01
CA VAL A 178 7.43 -1.65 -15.94
C VAL A 178 6.08 -1.12 -15.51
N ALA A 179 5.08 -1.99 -15.54
CA ALA A 179 3.79 -1.77 -14.94
C ALA A 179 3.81 -2.35 -13.52
N ILE A 180 3.23 -1.62 -12.58
CA ILE A 180 3.26 -1.90 -11.14
C ILE A 180 1.85 -1.81 -10.60
N CYS A 181 1.46 -2.81 -9.83
CA CYS A 181 0.30 -2.73 -8.96
C CYS A 181 0.60 -3.47 -7.66
N GLY A 182 0.80 -2.73 -6.56
CA GLY A 182 0.98 -3.29 -5.22
C GLY A 182 -0.18 -4.21 -4.81
N GLY A 183 0.08 -5.08 -3.83
CA GLY A 183 -0.94 -5.98 -3.30
C GLY A 183 -1.44 -6.98 -4.33
N SER A 184 -2.76 -7.15 -4.41
CA SER A 184 -3.42 -8.10 -5.31
C SER A 184 -3.74 -7.48 -6.68
N GLY A 185 -2.70 -7.16 -7.45
CA GLY A 185 -2.80 -6.38 -8.69
C GLY A 185 -3.03 -7.15 -9.99
N SER A 186 -3.22 -8.47 -9.94
CA SER A 186 -3.18 -9.33 -11.12
C SER A 186 -4.20 -8.98 -12.21
N PHE A 187 -5.30 -8.30 -11.84
CA PHE A 187 -6.31 -7.79 -12.77
C PHE A 187 -5.78 -6.81 -13.83
N LEU A 188 -4.59 -6.21 -13.63
CA LEU A 188 -3.95 -5.32 -14.61
C LEU A 188 -2.95 -6.02 -15.55
N LEU A 189 -2.71 -7.33 -15.36
CA LEU A 189 -1.72 -8.06 -16.15
C LEU A 189 -2.05 -8.05 -17.66
N ASP A 190 -3.32 -8.23 -18.01
CA ASP A 190 -3.78 -8.21 -19.40
C ASP A 190 -3.56 -6.84 -20.05
N ASP A 191 -3.91 -5.77 -19.35
CA ASP A 191 -3.70 -4.40 -19.83
C ASP A 191 -2.22 -4.12 -20.05
N ALA A 192 -1.35 -4.54 -19.11
CA ALA A 192 0.10 -4.39 -19.22
C ALA A 192 0.67 -5.16 -20.42
N ALA A 193 0.27 -6.42 -20.58
CA ALA A 193 0.72 -7.27 -21.68
C ALA A 193 0.26 -6.73 -23.05
N ASN A 194 -1.00 -6.27 -23.15
CA ASN A 194 -1.56 -5.72 -24.38
C ASN A 194 -0.95 -4.35 -24.75
N ALA A 195 -0.54 -3.56 -23.76
CA ALA A 195 0.18 -2.31 -23.96
C ALA A 195 1.66 -2.52 -24.35
N GLY A 196 2.15 -3.76 -24.38
CA GLY A 196 3.53 -4.09 -24.74
C GLY A 196 4.55 -3.67 -23.69
N ILE A 197 4.13 -3.61 -22.42
CA ILE A 197 5.03 -3.32 -21.29
C ILE A 197 5.97 -4.50 -21.06
N ASP A 198 7.25 -4.22 -20.77
CA ASP A 198 8.27 -5.27 -20.65
C ASP A 198 8.10 -6.12 -19.39
N ALA A 199 7.72 -5.51 -18.27
CA ALA A 199 7.52 -6.23 -17.00
C ALA A 199 6.27 -5.78 -16.24
N PHE A 200 5.69 -6.70 -15.47
CA PHE A 200 4.61 -6.46 -14.53
C PHE A 200 4.99 -6.91 -13.12
N VAL A 201 4.94 -5.99 -12.16
CA VAL A 201 5.25 -6.24 -10.75
C VAL A 201 4.01 -6.14 -9.89
N THR A 202 3.76 -7.16 -9.07
CA THR A 202 2.66 -7.16 -8.10
C THR A 202 2.98 -7.96 -6.84
N GLY A 203 2.11 -7.90 -5.83
CA GLY A 203 2.26 -8.64 -4.58
C GLY A 203 1.70 -10.07 -4.67
N GLU A 204 0.61 -10.28 -5.40
CA GLU A 204 -0.07 -11.58 -5.51
C GLU A 204 -0.50 -11.91 -6.94
N MET A 205 -0.45 -13.20 -7.28
CA MET A 205 -0.91 -13.71 -8.57
C MET A 205 -1.28 -15.20 -8.50
N HIS A 206 -2.31 -15.59 -9.23
CA HIS A 206 -2.73 -16.97 -9.34
C HIS A 206 -1.93 -17.75 -10.40
N TYR A 207 -1.76 -19.05 -10.16
CA TYR A 207 -0.97 -19.96 -11.02
C TYR A 207 -1.32 -19.88 -12.51
N HIS A 208 -2.61 -19.80 -12.85
CA HIS A 208 -3.05 -19.81 -14.24
C HIS A 208 -2.76 -18.51 -14.99
N GLU A 209 -2.48 -17.41 -14.29
CA GLU A 209 -2.20 -16.10 -14.91
C GLU A 209 -0.81 -16.05 -15.56
N TYR A 210 0.07 -16.99 -15.20
CA TYR A 210 1.42 -17.11 -15.79
C TYR A 210 1.42 -17.72 -17.20
N PHE A 211 0.41 -18.52 -17.55
CA PHE A 211 0.40 -19.29 -18.80
C PHE A 211 0.21 -18.38 -20.02
N GLY A 212 0.93 -18.70 -21.11
CA GLY A 212 0.76 -18.00 -22.39
C GLY A 212 1.40 -16.60 -22.40
N ARG A 213 2.23 -16.29 -21.41
CA ARG A 213 2.95 -15.02 -21.26
C ARG A 213 4.43 -15.13 -21.61
N GLU A 214 4.87 -16.30 -22.06
CA GLU A 214 6.26 -16.61 -22.33
C GLU A 214 6.82 -15.62 -23.36
N GLN A 215 7.92 -14.95 -22.99
CA GLN A 215 8.57 -13.93 -23.83
C GLN A 215 7.69 -12.73 -24.22
N GLN A 216 6.44 -12.64 -23.72
CA GLN A 216 5.54 -11.52 -23.93
C GLN A 216 5.81 -10.41 -22.91
N ILE A 217 5.83 -10.76 -21.62
CA ILE A 217 6.01 -9.85 -20.49
C ILE A 217 6.71 -10.59 -19.35
N GLN A 218 7.62 -9.92 -18.64
CA GLN A 218 8.21 -10.44 -17.42
C GLN A 218 7.22 -10.27 -16.28
N ILE A 219 6.73 -11.38 -15.73
CA ILE A 219 5.94 -11.35 -14.50
C ILE A 219 6.90 -11.47 -13.32
N ALA A 220 6.72 -10.61 -12.32
CA ALA A 220 7.45 -10.69 -11.05
C ALA A 220 6.50 -10.42 -9.87
N VAL A 221 6.29 -11.44 -9.05
CA VAL A 221 5.47 -11.39 -7.84
C VAL A 221 6.37 -11.35 -6.63
N ILE A 222 6.28 -10.26 -5.87
CA ILE A 222 7.21 -9.93 -4.78
C ILE A 222 6.61 -10.13 -3.39
N GLY A 223 5.33 -10.50 -3.29
CA GLY A 223 4.61 -10.64 -2.01
C GLY A 223 3.86 -9.37 -1.63
N HIS A 224 2.65 -9.55 -1.09
CA HIS A 224 1.72 -8.47 -0.74
C HIS A 224 2.36 -7.45 0.21
N TYR A 225 2.78 -7.93 1.39
CA TYR A 225 3.43 -7.10 2.40
C TYR A 225 4.66 -6.36 1.84
N GLN A 226 5.52 -7.07 1.11
CA GLN A 226 6.76 -6.47 0.62
C GLN A 226 6.52 -5.43 -0.45
N SER A 227 5.49 -5.59 -1.29
CA SER A 227 5.13 -4.58 -2.28
C SER A 227 4.66 -3.27 -1.64
N GLU A 228 4.02 -3.32 -0.47
CA GLU A 228 3.39 -2.16 0.15
C GLU A 228 4.13 -1.62 1.38
N GLN A 229 5.18 -2.28 1.86
CA GLN A 229 5.87 -1.94 3.13
C GLN A 229 6.27 -0.46 3.26
N PHE A 230 6.45 0.25 2.15
CA PHE A 230 6.81 1.67 2.11
C PHE A 230 5.64 2.64 2.27
N THR A 231 4.38 2.17 2.32
CA THR A 231 3.20 3.03 2.46
C THR A 231 3.25 3.88 3.74
N SER A 232 3.87 3.36 4.81
CA SER A 232 4.04 4.13 6.06
C SER A 232 4.98 5.33 5.91
N GLU A 233 5.89 5.33 4.93
CA GLU A 233 6.70 6.50 4.58
C GLU A 233 5.85 7.60 3.96
N ILE A 234 4.90 7.24 3.09
CA ILE A 234 3.96 8.18 2.46
C ILE A 234 3.14 8.89 3.53
N PHE A 235 2.58 8.15 4.48
CA PHE A 235 1.82 8.74 5.59
C PHE A 235 2.68 9.71 6.40
N ARG A 236 3.94 9.34 6.69
CA ARG A 236 4.86 10.19 7.43
C ARG A 236 5.11 11.50 6.68
N GLU A 237 5.45 11.41 5.39
CA GLU A 237 5.73 12.58 4.54
C GLU A 237 4.52 13.52 4.50
N ILE A 238 3.29 13.00 4.34
CA ILE A 238 2.08 13.83 4.31
C ILE A 238 1.88 14.56 5.64
N ILE A 239 1.99 13.85 6.77
CA ILE A 239 1.77 14.42 8.10
C ILE A 239 2.87 15.42 8.44
N GLU A 240 4.14 15.12 8.20
CA GLU A 240 5.26 16.02 8.50
C GLU A 240 5.18 17.32 7.66
N ASN A 241 4.72 17.23 6.40
CA ASN A 241 4.56 18.40 5.53
C ASN A 241 3.32 19.24 5.85
N SER A 242 2.24 18.62 6.37
CA SER A 242 0.93 19.29 6.50
C SER A 242 0.49 19.55 7.94
N CYS A 243 1.12 18.89 8.91
CA CYS A 243 0.68 18.82 10.30
C CYS A 243 1.87 19.09 11.25
N GLU A 244 2.30 20.35 11.30
CA GLU A 244 3.44 20.77 12.11
C GLU A 244 3.31 20.33 13.58
N GLY A 245 4.37 19.72 14.11
CA GLY A 245 4.46 19.28 15.50
C GLY A 245 3.78 17.94 15.83
N VAL A 246 3.11 17.29 14.87
CA VAL A 246 2.59 15.93 15.06
C VAL A 246 3.73 14.92 15.03
N LYS A 247 3.88 14.14 16.10
CA LYS A 247 4.89 13.08 16.18
C LYS A 247 4.44 11.87 15.37
N CYS A 248 5.28 11.41 14.46
CA CYS A 248 5.04 10.22 13.64
C CYS A 248 6.01 9.09 14.00
N PHE A 249 5.47 7.88 14.15
CA PHE A 249 6.25 6.67 14.37
C PHE A 249 5.86 5.64 13.31
N ILE A 250 6.83 5.05 12.62
CA ILE A 250 6.56 3.84 11.84
C ILE A 250 6.58 2.67 12.81
N ALA A 251 5.65 1.73 12.63
CA ALA A 251 5.56 0.55 13.46
C ALA A 251 6.82 -0.31 13.36
N ASP A 252 7.37 -0.73 14.51
CA ASP A 252 8.47 -1.70 14.59
C ASP A 252 7.92 -3.14 14.48
N THR A 253 6.66 -3.34 14.85
CA THR A 253 5.98 -4.63 14.72
C THR A 253 5.80 -4.99 13.24
N CYS A 254 6.54 -6.01 12.79
CA CYS A 254 6.27 -6.66 11.51
C CYS A 254 4.90 -7.37 11.56
N THR A 255 4.02 -7.01 10.63
CA THR A 255 2.68 -7.59 10.50
C THR A 255 2.57 -8.63 9.38
N ASN A 256 3.66 -8.91 8.66
CA ASN A 256 3.67 -9.93 7.61
C ASN A 256 3.34 -11.31 8.20
N PRO A 257 2.21 -11.94 7.84
CA PRO A 257 1.85 -13.26 8.35
C PRO A 257 2.54 -14.39 7.56
N ILE A 258 3.20 -14.09 6.44
CA ILE A 258 3.79 -15.06 5.53
C ILE A 258 5.25 -15.31 5.91
N MET A 259 5.60 -16.58 6.14
CA MET A 259 6.95 -17.03 6.49
C MET A 259 7.51 -17.90 5.37
N TYR A 260 8.80 -17.69 5.04
CA TYR A 260 9.54 -18.47 4.04
C TYR A 260 10.50 -19.41 4.79
N PHE A 261 10.57 -20.68 4.37
CA PHE A 261 11.37 -21.74 5.00
C PHE A 261 12.25 -22.46 3.99
#